data_AF-A0A445KH95-F1
#
_entry.id   AF-A0A445KH95-F1
#
_cell.length_a   1.000
_cell.length_b   1.000
_cell.length_c   1.000
_cell.angle_alpha   90.00
_cell.angle_beta   90.00
_cell.angle_gamma   90.00
#
_symmetry.space_group_name_H-M   'P 1'
#
loop_
_entity.id
_entity.type
_entity.pdbx_description
1 polymer ?
#
loop_
_entity_poly.entity_id
_entity_poly.type
_entity_poly.pdbx_seq_one_letter_code
_entity_poly.pdbx_strand_id
1 'polypeptide(L)'
;MGNYISCTLSTAGSSKHWRGIKVIFPSGEIEQLEEGVKAAELMLEMPSFFVVDTRSLQIGRRFSALNADEELECGNVYVMLPMKRLNSLVKASDMGALLLTAKRVSAKKVIPAEKEPELKLDCDDIQEFSSPEFMHRLSMSRSKKPLLETIAEEPVSSRSS
;
A
#
# COMPACT_ATOMS: atom_id res chain seq x y z
N MET A 1 16.15 -42.68 13.88
CA MET A 1 16.13 -42.04 12.56
C MET A 1 15.76 -40.58 12.77
N GLY A 2 16.74 -39.68 12.72
CA GLY A 2 16.51 -38.25 12.94
C GLY A 2 16.02 -37.57 11.66
N ASN A 3 14.88 -36.90 11.72
CA ASN A 3 14.46 -35.98 10.66
C ASN A 3 15.29 -34.71 10.74
N TYR A 4 16.10 -34.45 9.70
CA TYR A 4 16.68 -33.13 9.47
C TYR A 4 15.56 -32.18 9.04
N ILE A 5 14.94 -31.53 10.02
CA ILE A 5 14.12 -30.35 9.77
C ILE A 5 15.12 -29.22 9.52
N SER A 6 15.47 -29.01 8.26
CA SER A 6 16.17 -27.79 7.83
C SER A 6 15.21 -26.62 7.99
N CYS A 7 15.16 -26.07 9.18
CA CYS A 7 14.53 -24.79 9.42
C CYS A 7 15.50 -23.73 8.90
N THR A 8 15.22 -23.13 7.75
CA THR A 8 15.78 -21.81 7.41
C THR A 8 15.11 -20.78 8.30
N LEU A 9 15.40 -20.86 9.61
CA LEU A 9 15.02 -19.85 10.59
C LEU A 9 15.74 -18.57 10.20
N SER A 10 14.95 -17.65 9.68
CA SER A 10 15.23 -16.23 9.60
C SER A 10 15.80 -15.80 10.95
N THR A 11 17.10 -15.52 10.99
CA THR A 11 17.80 -15.13 12.22
C THR A 11 17.30 -13.76 12.67
N ALA A 12 16.27 -13.76 13.51
CA ALA A 12 15.97 -12.66 14.41
C ALA A 12 17.04 -12.64 15.50
N GLY A 13 18.11 -11.86 15.31
CA GLY A 13 19.23 -11.77 16.27
C GLY A 13 20.21 -10.60 16.07
N SER A 14 20.01 -9.80 15.03
CA SER A 14 20.56 -8.45 14.88
C SER A 14 19.54 -7.75 13.99
N SER A 15 18.99 -6.60 14.39
CA SER A 15 18.02 -5.86 13.59
C SER A 15 18.71 -5.29 12.34
N LYS A 16 19.15 -6.16 11.43
CA LYS A 16 19.46 -5.80 10.05
C LYS A 16 18.12 -5.43 9.45
N HIS A 17 17.75 -4.16 9.57
CA HIS A 17 16.71 -3.59 8.74
C HIS A 17 17.09 -3.96 7.30
N TRP A 18 16.34 -4.83 6.64
CA TRP A 18 16.57 -5.02 5.21
C TRP A 18 16.12 -3.71 4.56
N ARG A 19 17.09 -2.85 4.23
CA ARG A 19 16.89 -1.60 3.50
C ARG A 19 16.86 -1.94 2.02
N GLY A 20 15.92 -2.78 1.62
CA GLY A 20 15.67 -3.00 0.20
C GLY A 20 15.10 -1.73 -0.45
N ILE A 21 15.19 -1.69 -1.76
CA ILE A 21 14.63 -0.62 -2.60
C ILE A 21 13.11 -0.76 -2.56
N LYS A 22 12.37 0.34 -2.36
CA LYS A 22 10.91 0.33 -2.39
C LYS A 22 10.38 1.19 -3.51
N VAL A 23 9.45 0.66 -4.28
CA VAL A 23 8.81 1.39 -5.37
C VAL A 23 7.31 1.40 -5.16
N ILE A 24 6.72 2.59 -5.23
CA ILE A 24 5.28 2.80 -5.17
C ILE A 24 4.75 2.87 -6.60
N PHE A 25 3.94 1.89 -6.96
CA PHE A 25 3.35 1.76 -8.29
C PHE A 25 2.10 2.64 -8.42
N PRO A 26 1.66 2.97 -9.65
CA PRO A 26 0.45 3.75 -9.89
C PRO A 26 -0.83 3.09 -9.34
N SER A 27 -0.83 1.76 -9.16
CA SER A 27 -1.89 1.01 -8.48
C SER A 27 -2.01 1.36 -6.99
N GLY A 28 -0.98 1.99 -6.41
CA GLY A 28 -0.85 2.23 -4.97
C GLY A 28 -0.22 1.07 -4.21
N GLU A 29 0.23 0.03 -4.92
CA GLU A 29 1.00 -1.07 -4.36
C GLU A 29 2.44 -0.63 -4.11
N ILE A 30 3.06 -1.22 -3.09
CA ILE A 30 4.49 -1.02 -2.80
C ILE A 30 5.18 -2.35 -3.01
N GLU A 31 6.16 -2.36 -3.90
CA GLU A 31 7.01 -3.53 -4.12
C GLU A 31 8.42 -3.27 -3.62
N GLN A 32 9.08 -4.35 -3.23
CA GLN A 32 10.46 -4.35 -2.80
C GLN A 32 11.31 -4.99 -3.88
N LEU A 33 12.31 -4.26 -4.35
CA LEU A 33 13.22 -4.70 -5.41
C LEU A 33 14.58 -5.06 -4.82
N GLU A 34 15.31 -5.88 -5.58
CA GLU A 34 16.70 -6.24 -5.29
C GLU A 34 17.64 -5.05 -5.53
N GLU A 35 18.88 -5.16 -5.05
CA GLU A 35 19.94 -4.21 -5.36
C GLU A 35 20.36 -4.34 -6.83
N GLY A 36 20.88 -3.28 -7.46
CA GLY A 36 21.27 -3.35 -8.87
C GLY A 36 20.24 -2.84 -9.88
N VAL A 37 19.00 -2.57 -9.44
CA VAL A 37 17.90 -2.27 -10.37
C VAL A 37 18.03 -0.87 -10.95
N LYS A 38 18.06 -0.78 -12.28
CA LYS A 38 18.04 0.51 -12.98
C LYS A 38 16.62 1.03 -13.16
N ALA A 39 16.48 2.35 -13.16
CA ALA A 39 15.19 2.99 -13.47
C ALA A 39 14.65 2.55 -14.85
N ALA A 40 15.52 2.24 -15.81
CA ALA A 40 15.16 1.68 -17.11
C ALA A 40 14.28 0.43 -17.01
N GLU A 41 14.50 -0.45 -16.04
CA GLU A 41 13.74 -1.70 -15.91
C GLU A 41 12.26 -1.40 -15.66
N LEU A 42 11.99 -0.50 -14.71
CA LEU A 42 10.63 -0.02 -14.40
C LEU A 42 10.03 0.79 -15.56
N MET A 43 10.85 1.58 -16.24
CA MET A 43 10.41 2.39 -17.39
C MET A 43 10.09 1.54 -18.62
N LEU A 44 10.74 0.39 -18.80
CA LEU A 44 10.43 -0.53 -19.89
C LEU A 44 9.11 -1.27 -19.62
N GLU A 45 8.86 -1.66 -18.37
CA GLU A 45 7.59 -2.27 -17.97
C GLU A 45 6.43 -1.28 -18.08
N MET A 46 6.65 -0.03 -17.66
CA MET A 46 5.63 1.03 -17.67
C MET A 46 6.13 2.32 -18.34
N PRO A 47 6.21 2.36 -19.68
CA PRO A 47 6.84 3.47 -20.43
C PRO A 47 6.07 4.79 -20.40
N SER A 48 4.81 4.78 -19.95
CA SER A 48 4.02 6.00 -19.77
C SER A 48 4.21 6.65 -18.39
N PHE A 49 5.14 6.10 -17.58
CA PHE A 49 5.45 6.55 -16.24
C PHE A 49 6.94 6.85 -16.10
N PHE A 50 7.27 7.75 -15.17
CA PHE A 50 8.64 8.05 -14.77
C PHE A 50 8.82 7.81 -13.28
N VAL A 51 10.07 7.55 -12.89
CA VAL A 51 10.44 7.23 -11.50
C VAL A 51 11.02 8.47 -10.83
N VAL A 52 10.63 8.71 -9.58
CA VAL A 52 11.12 9.83 -8.76
C VAL A 52 11.53 9.33 -7.38
N ASP A 53 12.67 9.80 -6.87
CA ASP A 53 13.03 9.62 -5.45
C ASP A 53 12.13 10.51 -4.59
N THR A 54 11.42 9.89 -3.64
CA THR A 54 10.54 10.61 -2.72
C THR A 54 11.26 11.68 -1.89
N ARG A 55 12.56 11.55 -1.66
CA ARG A 55 13.39 12.56 -0.95
C ARG A 55 13.61 13.84 -1.77
N SER A 56 13.45 13.76 -3.09
CA SER A 56 13.54 14.92 -3.99
C SER A 56 12.24 15.73 -4.08
N LEU A 57 11.13 15.20 -3.56
CA LEU A 57 9.82 15.83 -3.68
C LEU A 57 9.71 17.04 -2.73
N GLN A 58 9.47 18.20 -3.31
CA GLN A 58 9.27 19.45 -2.58
C GLN A 58 8.10 20.22 -3.19
N ILE A 59 7.12 20.57 -2.36
CA ILE A 59 5.91 21.29 -2.81
C ILE A 59 6.33 22.59 -3.53
N GLY A 60 5.71 22.85 -4.69
CA GLY A 60 5.98 24.01 -5.52
C GLY A 60 7.22 23.89 -6.40
N ARG A 61 8.00 22.81 -6.29
CA ARG A 61 9.10 22.49 -7.24
C ARG A 61 8.62 21.51 -8.31
N ARG A 62 9.33 21.45 -9.44
CA ARG A 62 9.11 20.41 -10.46
C ARG A 62 9.60 19.05 -9.96
N PHE A 63 9.03 17.98 -10.52
CA PHE A 63 9.52 16.63 -10.26
C PHE A 63 10.94 16.46 -10.79
N SER A 64 11.79 15.82 -9.99
CA SER A 64 13.13 15.39 -10.41
C SER A 64 13.04 13.92 -10.81
N ALA A 65 12.79 13.66 -12.10
CA ALA A 65 12.76 12.30 -12.63
C ALA A 65 14.18 11.73 -12.70
N LEU A 66 14.31 10.44 -12.38
CA LEU A 66 15.54 9.69 -12.60
C LEU A 66 15.76 9.46 -14.10
N ASN A 67 17.00 9.48 -14.55
CA ASN A 67 17.37 8.99 -15.87
C ASN A 67 17.26 7.47 -15.91
N ALA A 68 17.04 6.90 -17.10
CA ALA A 68 16.91 5.45 -17.27
C ALA A 68 18.17 4.68 -16.82
N ASP A 69 19.35 5.27 -16.98
CA ASP A 69 20.63 4.65 -16.61
C ASP A 69 20.96 4.75 -15.11
N GLU A 70 20.20 5.55 -14.35
CA GLU A 70 20.40 5.67 -12.90
C GLU A 70 19.92 4.41 -12.17
N GLU A 71 20.74 3.98 -11.22
CA GLU A 71 20.47 2.81 -10.39
C GLU A 71 19.72 3.24 -9.12
N LEU A 72 18.73 2.43 -8.72
CA LEU A 72 17.98 2.66 -7.50
C LEU A 72 18.84 2.27 -6.29
N GLU A 73 18.77 3.09 -5.25
CA GLU A 73 19.60 2.93 -4.07
C GLU A 73 18.82 2.24 -2.93
N CYS A 74 19.49 1.28 -2.28
CA CYS A 74 19.00 0.58 -1.10
C CYS A 74 18.55 1.54 0.01
N GLY A 75 17.37 1.27 0.57
CA GLY A 75 16.84 2.01 1.71
C GLY A 75 16.10 3.29 1.37
N ASN A 76 15.94 3.56 0.07
CA ASN A 76 15.17 4.67 -0.45
C ASN A 76 13.80 4.20 -0.93
N VAL A 77 12.92 5.18 -1.11
CA VAL A 77 11.57 4.97 -1.62
C VAL A 77 11.40 5.80 -2.88
N TYR A 78 10.94 5.13 -3.92
CA TYR A 78 10.68 5.71 -5.22
C TYR A 78 9.19 5.64 -5.53
N VAL A 79 8.71 6.56 -6.35
CA VAL A 79 7.32 6.59 -6.82
C VAL A 79 7.27 6.68 -8.33
N MET A 80 6.36 5.92 -8.94
CA MET A 80 6.08 6.01 -10.37
C MET A 80 4.92 6.96 -10.63
N LEU A 81 5.16 7.96 -11.48
CA LEU A 81 4.22 9.03 -11.80
C LEU A 81 3.95 9.10 -13.31
N PRO A 82 2.73 9.44 -13.76
CA PRO A 82 2.44 9.51 -15.19
C PRO A 82 3.25 10.61 -15.88
N MET A 83 3.84 10.33 -17.04
CA MET A 83 4.67 11.28 -17.83
C MET A 83 4.00 12.64 -18.10
N LYS A 84 2.67 12.67 -18.17
CA LYS A 84 1.83 13.89 -18.25
C LYS A 84 2.17 14.92 -17.17
N ARG A 85 2.72 14.46 -16.04
CA ARG A 85 3.04 15.24 -14.85
C ARG A 85 4.51 15.65 -14.74
N LEU A 86 5.39 15.18 -15.62
CA LEU A 86 6.84 15.37 -15.50
C LEU A 86 7.24 16.85 -15.32
N ASN A 87 6.62 17.75 -16.08
CA ASN A 87 6.89 19.18 -16.03
C ASN A 87 6.00 19.98 -15.06
N SER A 88 5.11 19.29 -14.34
CA SER A 88 4.23 19.91 -13.34
C SER A 88 4.96 20.18 -12.03
N LEU A 89 4.39 21.08 -11.22
CA LEU A 89 4.84 21.29 -9.85
C LEU A 89 4.27 20.21 -8.92
N VAL A 90 5.06 19.80 -7.94
CA VAL A 90 4.64 18.94 -6.82
C VAL A 90 3.59 19.71 -6.01
N LYS A 91 2.42 19.11 -5.83
CA LYS A 91 1.32 19.66 -5.04
C LYS A 91 1.30 19.03 -3.65
N ALA A 92 0.67 19.71 -2.68
CA ALA A 92 0.41 19.13 -1.36
C ALA A 92 -0.38 17.81 -1.43
N SER A 93 -1.27 17.68 -2.42
CA SER A 93 -2.00 16.44 -2.69
C SER A 93 -1.09 15.25 -3.03
N ASP A 94 0.05 15.49 -3.68
CA ASP A 94 1.00 14.43 -4.04
C ASP A 94 1.70 13.88 -2.80
N MET A 95 2.14 14.78 -1.93
CA MET A 95 2.74 14.40 -0.64
C MET A 95 1.71 13.70 0.26
N GLY A 96 0.47 14.21 0.31
CA GLY A 96 -0.62 13.57 1.03
C GLY A 96 -0.93 12.15 0.53
N ALA A 97 -0.94 11.94 -0.78
CA ALA A 97 -1.13 10.62 -1.37
C ALA A 97 -0.03 9.63 -0.94
N LEU A 98 1.24 10.06 -0.94
CA LEU A 98 2.35 9.23 -0.48
C LEU A 98 2.23 8.84 1.00
N LEU A 99 1.83 9.79 1.86
CA LEU A 99 1.60 9.53 3.29
C LEU A 99 0.48 8.51 3.51
N LEU A 100 -0.60 8.60 2.73
CA LEU A 100 -1.71 7.64 2.79
C LEU A 100 -1.25 6.24 2.38
N THR A 101 -0.46 6.12 1.30
CA THR A 101 0.12 4.85 0.88
C THR A 101 1.03 4.26 1.97
N ALA A 102 1.87 5.08 2.59
CA ALA A 102 2.75 4.64 3.69
C ALA A 102 1.93 4.09 4.88
N LYS A 103 0.88 4.80 5.30
CA LYS A 103 0.00 4.36 6.40
C LYS A 103 -0.69 3.02 6.12
N ARG A 104 -1.10 2.76 4.87
CA ARG A 104 -1.71 1.46 4.48
C ARG A 104 -0.74 0.30 4.68
N VAL A 105 0.55 0.50 4.45
CA VAL A 105 1.56 -0.55 4.66
C VAL A 105 1.86 -0.74 6.14
N SER A 106 1.87 0.34 6.93
CA SER A 106 2.02 0.26 8.40
C SER A 106 0.84 -0.45 9.06
N ALA A 107 -0.39 -0.18 8.63
CA ALA A 107 -1.61 -0.78 9.19
C ALA A 107 -1.76 -2.27 8.89
N LYS A 108 -1.06 -2.82 7.89
CA LYS A 108 -0.98 -4.28 7.65
C LYS A 108 -0.03 -4.99 8.61
N LYS A 109 0.76 -4.26 9.40
CA LYS A 109 1.73 -4.80 10.37
C LYS A 109 1.31 -4.40 11.79
N VAL A 110 0.21 -4.97 12.29
CA VAL A 110 -0.28 -4.69 13.66
C VAL A 110 0.35 -5.63 14.68
N ILE A 111 1.20 -5.03 15.53
CA ILE A 111 1.40 -5.34 16.96
C ILE A 111 1.30 -3.96 17.66
N PRO A 112 0.68 -3.79 18.85
CA PRO A 112 -0.09 -2.57 19.14
C PRO A 112 0.67 -1.42 19.81
N ALA A 113 0.20 -0.20 19.50
CA ALA A 113 0.30 1.11 20.20
C ALA A 113 1.72 1.67 20.49
N GLU A 114 2.02 2.96 20.33
CA GLU A 114 1.32 4.12 20.90
C GLU A 114 1.53 5.44 20.12
N LYS A 115 0.51 6.29 20.22
CA LYS A 115 0.43 7.76 20.13
C LYS A 115 0.69 8.48 18.80
N GLU A 116 -0.43 8.94 18.25
CA GLU A 116 -0.57 10.04 17.31
C GLU A 116 0.05 11.36 17.81
N PRO A 117 0.30 12.29 16.88
CA PRO A 117 -0.21 13.64 16.99
C PRO A 117 -1.35 13.82 15.98
N GLU A 118 -2.55 14.08 16.50
CA GLU A 118 -3.71 14.55 15.73
C GLU A 118 -3.33 15.84 14.98
N LEU A 119 -3.18 15.78 13.66
CA LEU A 119 -3.25 16.98 12.81
C LEU A 119 -4.71 17.12 12.37
N LYS A 120 -5.48 17.86 13.18
CA LYS A 120 -6.78 18.42 12.80
C LYS A 120 -6.50 19.45 11.70
N LEU A 121 -6.65 19.04 10.46
CA LEU A 121 -6.76 19.96 9.34
C LEU A 121 -8.20 20.47 9.34
N ASP A 122 -8.40 21.60 9.99
CA ASP A 122 -9.59 22.42 9.84
C ASP A 122 -9.59 22.98 8.41
N CYS A 123 -10.66 22.68 7.67
CA CYS A 123 -10.87 23.17 6.31
C CYS A 123 -12.19 23.93 6.27
N ASP A 124 -12.32 24.95 7.10
CA ASP A 124 -13.32 26.00 6.94
C ASP A 124 -12.66 27.22 6.27
N ASP A 125 -12.64 27.23 4.93
CA ASP A 125 -12.91 28.44 4.12
C ASP A 125 -12.69 28.17 2.62
N ILE A 126 -13.75 27.75 1.91
CA ILE A 126 -14.02 28.27 0.56
C ILE A 126 -15.54 28.46 0.47
N GLN A 127 -15.92 29.71 0.65
CA GLN A 127 -17.24 30.26 0.41
C GLN A 127 -17.74 29.96 -1.02
N GLU A 128 -18.98 29.45 -1.08
CA GLU A 128 -20.01 29.76 -2.10
C GLU A 128 -19.84 29.17 -3.51
N PHE A 129 -20.53 28.06 -3.78
CA PHE A 129 -21.47 27.94 -4.90
C PHE A 129 -22.39 26.70 -4.72
N SER A 130 -23.65 26.99 -4.40
CA SER A 130 -24.90 26.18 -4.40
C SER A 130 -24.90 24.65 -4.23
N SER A 131 -25.66 24.18 -3.23
CA SER A 131 -26.21 22.83 -3.02
C SER A 131 -27.09 22.28 -4.17
N PRO A 132 -27.38 20.97 -4.24
CA PRO A 132 -28.48 20.41 -3.43
C PRO A 132 -28.19 19.06 -2.73
N GLU A 133 -28.66 19.02 -1.48
CA GLU A 133 -29.07 17.90 -0.63
C GLU A 133 -29.01 16.47 -1.20
N PHE A 134 -28.15 15.62 -0.63
CA PHE A 134 -28.44 14.18 -0.56
C PHE A 134 -28.35 13.73 0.89
N MET A 135 -29.51 13.39 1.46
CA MET A 135 -29.66 12.89 2.82
C MET A 135 -28.74 11.70 3.06
N HIS A 136 -28.00 11.76 4.17
CA HIS A 136 -27.16 10.68 4.67
C HIS A 136 -28.06 9.53 5.15
N ARG A 137 -28.40 8.57 4.26
CA ARG A 137 -29.12 7.35 4.64
C ARG A 137 -28.22 6.49 5.51
N LEU A 138 -28.35 6.65 6.82
CA LEU A 138 -27.81 5.72 7.82
C LEU A 138 -28.50 4.36 7.63
N SER A 139 -27.81 3.39 7.03
CA SER A 139 -28.27 2.01 6.99
C SER A 139 -27.93 1.33 8.31
N MET A 140 -28.96 0.94 9.06
CA MET A 140 -28.78 0.09 10.24
C MET A 140 -28.66 -1.36 9.77
N SER A 141 -27.46 -1.92 9.81
CA SER A 141 -27.20 -3.34 9.54
C SER A 141 -27.80 -4.20 10.65
N ARG A 142 -28.94 -4.86 10.37
CA ARG A 142 -29.51 -5.86 11.28
C ARG A 142 -28.73 -7.16 11.14
N SER A 143 -28.02 -7.55 12.20
CA SER A 143 -27.36 -8.84 12.31
C SER A 143 -28.40 -9.97 12.30
N LYS A 144 -28.33 -10.84 11.29
CA LYS A 144 -29.10 -12.08 11.25
C LYS A 144 -28.20 -13.21 11.73
N LYS A 145 -28.61 -13.90 12.80
CA LYS A 145 -28.00 -15.16 13.22
C LYS A 145 -28.64 -16.26 12.38
N PRO A 146 -27.89 -16.99 11.53
CA PRO A 146 -28.46 -18.14 10.85
C PRO A 146 -28.69 -19.26 11.88
N LEU A 147 -29.90 -19.82 11.90
CA LEU A 147 -30.23 -20.99 12.71
C LEU A 147 -30.01 -22.21 11.83
N LEU A 148 -28.98 -22.99 12.11
CA LEU A 148 -28.68 -24.22 11.37
C LEU A 148 -29.61 -25.32 11.89
N GLU A 149 -30.44 -25.88 11.00
CA GLU A 149 -31.27 -27.03 11.32
C GLU A 149 -30.42 -28.31 11.40
N THR A 150 -30.79 -29.20 12.32
CA THR A 150 -30.11 -30.48 12.55
C THR A 150 -30.53 -31.49 11.49
N ILE A 151 -29.56 -32.08 10.80
CA ILE A 151 -29.79 -33.12 9.78
C ILE A 151 -30.02 -34.45 10.51
N ALA A 152 -31.09 -35.17 10.20
CA ALA A 152 -31.31 -36.54 10.65
C ALA A 152 -30.66 -37.51 9.64
N GLU A 153 -29.82 -38.42 10.12
CA GLU A 153 -29.26 -39.51 9.32
C GLU A 153 -30.24 -40.71 9.29
N GLU A 154 -30.48 -41.24 8.10
CA GLU A 154 -31.25 -42.47 7.91
C GLU A 154 -30.34 -43.70 8.08
N PRO A 155 -30.77 -44.76 8.80
CA PRO A 155 -29.97 -45.96 8.98
C PRO A 155 -29.94 -46.83 7.71
N VAL A 156 -28.74 -47.13 7.23
CA VAL A 156 -28.51 -48.10 6.15
C VAL A 156 -28.83 -49.51 6.65
N SER A 157 -29.95 -50.08 6.18
CA SER A 157 -30.22 -51.52 6.35
C SER A 157 -29.48 -52.31 5.27
N SER A 158 -28.42 -53.01 5.66
CA SER A 158 -27.82 -54.07 4.85
C SER A 158 -28.80 -55.24 4.72
N ARG A 159 -29.07 -55.69 3.50
CA ARG A 159 -29.73 -56.97 3.25
C ARG A 159 -28.92 -57.76 2.22
N SER A 160 -28.28 -58.79 2.73
CA SER A 160 -27.67 -59.90 2.01
C SER A 160 -28.73 -60.77 1.33
N SER A 161 -28.46 -61.17 0.08
CA SER A 161 -28.67 -62.53 -0.45
C SER A 161 -27.93 -62.67 -1.78
#